data_AF-A0A6N9JTC3-F1
#
_entry.id   AF-A0A6N9JTC3-F1
#
_cell.length_a   1.000
_cell.length_b   1.000
_cell.length_c   1.000
_cell.angle_alpha   90.00
_cell.angle_beta   90.00
_cell.angle_gamma   90.00
#
_symmetry.space_group_name_H-M   'P 1'
#
loop_
_entity.id
_entity.type
_entity.pdbx_description
1 polymer ?
#
loop_
_entity_poly.entity_id
_entity_poly.type
_entity_poly.pdbx_seq_one_letter_code
_entity_poly.pdbx_strand_id
1 'polypeptide(L)'
;MEEETIDLPADNIEDKKEKIRKLVGEGYTNREIADRTGIPFGTVGYHAARFRKKEKEPVDNSDRHLCKTCKFRSNRPTVNSCDYADLMKHSRSCKIEECTKYKKGARLKKKDVEK
;
A
#
# COMPACT_ATOMS: atom_id res chain seq x y z
N MET A 1 1.96 -10.64 -49.68
CA MET A 1 2.18 -11.04 -48.28
C MET A 1 0.92 -10.62 -47.58
N GLU A 2 -0.02 -11.55 -47.47
CA GLU A 2 -1.32 -11.30 -46.86
C GLU A 2 -1.09 -11.02 -45.38
N GLU A 3 -1.44 -9.81 -44.94
CA GLU A 3 -1.45 -9.47 -43.52
C GLU A 3 -2.58 -10.27 -42.88
N GLU A 4 -2.21 -11.37 -42.25
CA GLU A 4 -3.08 -12.19 -41.43
C GLU A 4 -3.57 -11.33 -40.26
N THR A 5 -4.79 -10.80 -40.36
CA THR A 5 -5.41 -10.02 -39.29
C THR A 5 -5.79 -10.98 -38.16
N ILE A 6 -4.90 -11.06 -37.17
CA ILE A 6 -5.09 -11.85 -35.96
C ILE A 6 -6.20 -11.18 -35.14
N ASP A 7 -7.39 -11.77 -35.16
CA ASP A 7 -8.54 -11.32 -34.38
C ASP A 7 -8.30 -11.70 -32.90
N LEU A 8 -7.73 -10.78 -32.13
CA LEU A 8 -7.38 -10.99 -30.72
C LEU A 8 -8.62 -10.75 -29.84
N PRO A 9 -9.03 -11.74 -29.02
CA PRO A 9 -10.29 -11.69 -28.29
C PRO A 9 -10.28 -10.64 -27.17
N ALA A 10 -11.49 -10.19 -26.87
CA ALA A 10 -11.85 -9.07 -26.00
C ALA A 10 -11.05 -8.94 -24.69
N ASP A 11 -10.80 -7.68 -24.34
CA ASP A 11 -10.13 -7.16 -23.15
C ASP A 11 -10.68 -7.69 -21.81
N ASN A 12 -10.25 -8.89 -21.40
CA ASN A 12 -10.41 -9.33 -20.01
C ASN A 12 -9.33 -8.68 -19.14
N ILE A 13 -9.72 -7.61 -18.43
CA ILE A 13 -8.85 -6.89 -17.47
C ILE A 13 -8.29 -7.84 -16.40
N GLU A 14 -9.06 -8.85 -16.01
CA GLU A 14 -8.67 -9.88 -15.04
C GLU A 14 -7.47 -10.71 -15.55
N ASP A 15 -7.48 -11.11 -16.83
CA ASP A 15 -6.39 -11.85 -17.48
C ASP A 15 -5.08 -11.05 -17.51
N LYS A 16 -5.18 -9.75 -17.83
CA LYS A 16 -4.01 -8.84 -17.85
C LYS A 16 -3.37 -8.74 -16.47
N LYS A 17 -4.17 -8.63 -15.43
CA LYS A 17 -3.72 -8.57 -14.03
C LYS A 17 -3.06 -9.88 -13.59
N GLU A 18 -3.63 -11.04 -13.94
CA GLU A 18 -3.05 -12.33 -13.57
C GLU A 18 -1.72 -12.60 -14.28
N LYS A 19 -1.61 -12.25 -15.58
CA LYS A 19 -0.36 -12.34 -16.34
C LYS A 19 0.75 -11.48 -15.73
N ILE A 20 0.44 -10.22 -15.37
CA ILE A 20 1.40 -9.34 -14.68
C ILE A 20 1.80 -9.95 -13.33
N ARG A 21 0.84 -10.52 -12.58
CA ARG A 21 1.11 -11.12 -11.26
C ARG A 21 2.12 -12.27 -11.34
N LYS A 22 1.94 -13.18 -12.29
CA LYS A 22 2.85 -14.33 -12.50
C LYS A 22 4.25 -13.84 -12.86
N LEU A 23 4.37 -12.94 -13.84
CA LEU A 23 5.68 -12.44 -14.28
C LEU A 23 6.41 -11.61 -13.21
N VAL A 24 5.68 -10.83 -12.39
CA VAL A 24 6.30 -10.14 -11.24
C VAL A 24 6.79 -11.14 -10.20
N GLY A 25 6.06 -12.25 -9.97
CA GLY A 25 6.48 -13.33 -9.08
C GLY A 25 7.71 -14.08 -9.58
N GLU A 26 7.87 -14.21 -10.90
CA GLU A 26 9.04 -14.80 -11.57
C GLU A 26 10.27 -13.87 -11.60
N GLY A 27 10.13 -12.60 -11.19
CA GLY A 27 11.23 -11.65 -11.06
C GLY A 27 11.48 -10.75 -12.28
N TYR A 28 10.59 -10.76 -13.28
CA TYR A 28 10.71 -9.89 -14.44
C TYR A 28 10.55 -8.40 -14.08
N THR A 29 11.28 -7.56 -14.82
CA THR A 29 11.16 -6.10 -14.72
C THR A 29 9.87 -5.62 -15.39
N ASN A 30 9.35 -4.47 -14.96
CA ASN A 30 8.12 -3.91 -15.54
C ASN A 30 8.22 -3.69 -17.07
N ARG A 31 9.44 -3.48 -17.58
CA ARG A 31 9.70 -3.28 -19.01
C ARG A 31 9.58 -4.59 -19.77
N GLU A 32 10.25 -5.64 -19.31
CA GLU A 32 10.16 -6.99 -19.90
C GLU A 32 8.71 -7.52 -19.87
N ILE A 33 7.97 -7.22 -18.81
CA ILE A 33 6.55 -7.59 -18.71
C ILE A 33 5.72 -6.87 -19.76
N ALA A 34 5.93 -5.56 -19.96
CA ALA A 34 5.21 -4.80 -20.98
C ALA A 34 5.53 -5.34 -22.39
N ASP A 35 6.80 -5.60 -22.68
CA ASP A 35 7.26 -6.11 -23.96
C ASP A 35 6.70 -7.52 -24.26
N ARG A 36 6.62 -8.40 -23.25
CA ARG A 36 6.08 -9.76 -23.42
C ARG A 36 4.56 -9.85 -23.49
N THR A 37 3.87 -8.98 -22.74
CA THR A 37 2.41 -9.06 -22.61
C THR A 37 1.67 -8.13 -23.57
N GLY A 38 2.37 -7.19 -24.21
CA GLY A 38 1.76 -6.10 -24.97
C GLY A 38 0.97 -5.12 -24.09
N ILE A 39 1.03 -5.25 -22.77
CA ILE A 39 0.31 -4.38 -21.84
C ILE A 39 1.09 -3.07 -21.70
N PRO A 40 0.42 -1.90 -21.74
CA PRO A 40 1.07 -0.61 -21.53
C PRO A 40 1.90 -0.58 -20.24
N PHE A 41 3.12 -0.06 -20.32
CA PHE A 41 4.04 0.01 -19.18
C PHE A 41 3.43 0.65 -17.94
N GLY A 42 2.59 1.68 -18.11
CA GLY A 42 1.87 2.32 -17.01
C GLY A 42 0.94 1.36 -16.26
N THR A 43 0.21 0.53 -16.99
CA THR A 43 -0.69 -0.50 -16.44
C THR A 43 0.11 -1.59 -15.73
N VAL A 44 1.21 -2.05 -16.33
CA VAL A 44 2.13 -2.99 -15.69
C VAL A 44 2.68 -2.41 -14.38
N GLY A 45 3.15 -1.17 -14.40
CA GLY A 45 3.68 -0.48 -13.23
C GLY A 45 2.65 -0.37 -12.11
N TYR A 46 1.40 -0.02 -12.44
CA TYR A 46 0.30 0.06 -11.49
C TYR A 46 0.04 -1.29 -10.79
N HIS A 47 -0.12 -2.37 -11.56
CA HIS A 47 -0.39 -3.69 -11.00
C HIS A 47 0.80 -4.28 -10.24
N ALA A 48 2.01 -4.13 -10.77
CA ALA A 48 3.24 -4.58 -10.12
C ALA A 48 3.46 -3.87 -8.77
N ALA A 49 3.20 -2.56 -8.68
CA ALA A 49 3.29 -1.82 -7.43
C ALA A 49 2.28 -2.30 -6.37
N ARG A 50 1.04 -2.62 -6.78
CA ARG A 50 0.02 -3.18 -5.88
C ARG A 50 0.35 -4.61 -5.45
N PHE A 51 0.93 -5.43 -6.31
CA PHE A 51 1.38 -6.77 -5.94
C PHE A 51 2.57 -6.74 -4.98
N ARG A 52 3.54 -5.84 -5.21
CA ARG A 52 4.71 -5.66 -4.33
C ARG A 52 4.34 -5.04 -2.98
N LYS A 53 3.24 -4.28 -2.90
CA LYS A 53 2.65 -3.89 -1.62
C LYS A 53 1.98 -5.11 -1.01
N LYS A 54 2.58 -5.67 0.05
CA LYS A 54 1.83 -6.54 0.96
C LYS A 54 0.59 -5.78 1.43
N GLU A 55 -0.60 -6.25 1.07
CA GLU A 55 -1.82 -5.88 1.79
C GLU A 55 -1.57 -6.29 3.24
N LYS A 56 -1.45 -5.30 4.12
CA LYS A 56 -1.53 -5.58 5.54
C LYS A 56 -2.99 -5.91 5.78
N GLU A 57 -3.26 -7.09 6.31
CA GLU A 57 -4.61 -7.38 6.77
C GLU A 57 -5.06 -6.24 7.70
N PRO A 58 -6.29 -5.73 7.48
CA PRO A 58 -6.84 -4.73 8.38
C PRO A 58 -6.92 -5.37 9.77
N VAL A 59 -6.11 -4.85 10.69
CA VAL A 59 -6.16 -5.29 12.08
C VAL A 59 -7.26 -4.48 12.74
N ASP A 60 -8.30 -5.14 13.24
CA ASP A 60 -9.35 -4.47 14.01
C ASP A 60 -8.73 -3.80 15.22
N ASN A 61 -8.83 -2.47 15.29
CA ASN A 61 -8.33 -1.67 16.41
C ASN A 61 -9.45 -0.80 17.01
N SER A 62 -10.70 -1.24 16.90
CA SER A 62 -11.87 -0.53 17.42
C SER A 62 -11.80 -0.29 18.94
N ASP A 63 -11.29 -1.27 19.69
CA ASP A 63 -11.06 -1.22 21.14
C ASP A 63 -9.76 -0.47 21.56
N ARG A 64 -9.03 0.07 20.57
CA ARG A 64 -7.78 0.84 20.73
C ARG A 64 -6.64 0.05 21.36
N HIS A 65 -6.64 -1.28 21.33
CA HIS A 65 -5.57 -2.06 21.95
C HIS A 65 -4.19 -1.80 21.32
N LEU A 66 -4.10 -1.59 20.00
CA LEU A 66 -2.84 -1.24 19.34
C LEU A 66 -2.37 0.16 19.73
N CYS A 67 -3.30 1.10 19.93
CA CYS A 67 -2.96 2.45 20.37
C CYS A 67 -2.23 2.46 21.73
N LYS A 68 -2.49 1.50 22.63
CA LYS A 68 -1.80 1.39 23.93
C LYS A 68 -0.30 1.10 23.79
N THR A 69 0.10 0.41 22.72
CA THR A 69 1.51 0.05 22.45
C THR A 69 2.15 0.86 21.32
N CYS A 70 1.42 1.81 20.76
CA CYS A 70 1.87 2.65 19.66
C CYS A 70 2.88 3.69 20.14
N LYS A 71 3.94 3.93 19.34
CA LYS A 71 4.89 5.01 19.59
C LYS A 71 4.27 6.40 19.54
N PHE A 72 3.15 6.56 18.84
CA PHE A 72 2.40 7.81 18.74
C PHE A 72 1.29 7.93 19.80
N ARG A 73 1.24 7.04 20.80
CA ARG A 73 0.23 7.10 21.87
C ARG A 73 0.35 8.40 22.65
N SER A 74 -0.77 9.03 22.97
CA SER A 74 -0.83 10.16 23.89
C SER A 74 -1.29 9.72 25.28
N ASN A 75 -0.85 10.44 26.31
CA ASN A 75 -1.41 10.35 27.65
C ASN A 75 -2.58 11.33 27.85
N ARG A 76 -2.85 12.22 26.89
CA ARG A 76 -3.93 13.20 26.96
C ARG A 76 -5.21 12.59 26.38
N PRO A 77 -6.30 12.47 27.16
CA PRO A 77 -7.57 11.95 26.65
C PRO A 77 -8.17 12.82 25.55
N THR A 78 -7.93 14.13 25.59
CA THR A 78 -8.49 15.14 24.68
C THR A 78 -8.03 15.01 23.23
N VAL A 79 -6.95 14.26 22.96
CA VAL A 79 -6.43 14.03 21.59
C VAL A 79 -6.69 12.59 21.12
N ASN A 80 -7.74 11.95 21.62
CA ASN A 80 -8.06 10.55 21.32
C ASN A 80 -6.87 9.60 21.58
N SER A 81 -6.07 9.90 22.60
CA SER A 81 -4.86 9.15 22.95
C SER A 81 -3.85 9.01 21.80
N CYS A 82 -3.75 10.00 20.90
CA CYS A 82 -2.83 9.97 19.75
C CYS A 82 -2.12 11.32 19.50
N ASP A 83 -0.78 11.33 19.56
CA ASP A 83 0.07 12.51 19.31
C ASP A 83 0.56 12.58 17.85
N TYR A 84 0.01 11.78 16.92
CA TYR A 84 0.51 11.70 15.54
C TYR A 84 0.55 13.06 14.83
N ALA A 85 -0.53 13.85 14.91
CA ALA A 85 -0.60 15.14 14.23
C ALA A 85 0.39 16.16 14.80
N ASP A 86 0.54 16.19 16.14
CA ASP A 86 1.49 17.08 16.82
C ASP A 86 2.95 16.76 16.48
N LEU A 87 3.26 15.47 16.34
CA LEU A 87 4.60 14.96 16.02
C LEU A 87 4.93 15.08 14.53
N MET A 88 3.99 14.75 13.63
CA MET A 88 4.24 14.69 12.19
C MET A 88 3.85 15.97 11.43
N LYS A 89 3.23 16.95 12.10
CA LYS A 89 2.74 18.21 11.51
C LYS A 89 1.73 18.03 10.37
N HIS A 90 1.09 16.87 10.29
CA HIS A 90 0.00 16.61 9.37
C HIS A 90 -0.99 15.58 9.97
N SER A 91 -2.23 15.58 9.47
CA SER A 91 -3.26 14.67 9.96
C SER A 91 -2.95 13.21 9.58
N ARG A 92 -3.47 12.26 10.36
CA ARG A 92 -3.26 10.82 10.11
C ARG A 92 -4.07 10.27 8.93
N SER A 93 -5.11 10.98 8.51
CA SER A 93 -6.04 10.63 7.43
C SER A 93 -6.63 9.22 7.48
N CYS A 94 -6.80 8.64 8.68
CA CYS A 94 -7.39 7.32 8.88
C CYS A 94 -8.28 7.29 10.14
N LYS A 95 -9.27 6.38 10.13
CA LYS A 95 -10.06 6.01 11.31
C LYS A 95 -9.20 5.23 12.31
N ILE A 96 -9.67 5.11 13.54
CA ILE A 96 -8.96 4.39 14.61
C ILE A 96 -8.86 2.89 14.27
N GLU A 97 -9.97 2.33 13.80
CA GLU A 97 -10.18 0.93 13.45
C GLU A 97 -9.21 0.48 12.35
N GLU A 98 -8.92 1.36 11.39
CA GLU A 98 -8.08 1.10 10.21
C GLU A 98 -6.79 1.95 10.24
N CYS A 99 -6.25 2.19 11.43
CA CYS A 99 -5.12 3.11 11.60
C CYS A 99 -3.85 2.59 10.91
N THR A 100 -3.52 3.17 9.75
CA THR A 100 -2.30 2.82 8.98
C THR A 100 -1.00 3.35 9.60
N LYS A 101 -1.10 4.17 10.65
CA LYS A 101 0.05 4.85 11.29
C LYS A 101 0.64 4.09 12.47
N TYR A 102 0.01 3.01 12.92
CA TYR A 102 0.50 2.24 14.06
C TYR A 102 1.95 1.77 13.85
N LYS A 103 2.78 2.00 14.87
CA LYS A 103 4.12 1.42 14.99
C LYS A 103 4.37 1.11 16.46
N LYS A 104 4.58 -0.17 16.78
CA LYS A 104 4.87 -0.64 18.14
C LYS A 104 6.14 0.03 18.67
N GLY A 105 6.12 0.51 19.91
CA GLY A 105 7.32 1.04 20.55
C GLY A 105 7.07 1.99 21.72
N ALA A 106 8.16 2.56 22.24
CA ALA A 106 8.12 3.60 23.26
C ALA A 106 7.46 4.89 22.71
N ARG A 107 6.81 5.66 23.60
CA ARG A 107 6.16 6.92 23.23
C ARG A 107 7.20 7.93 22.73
N LEU A 108 7.01 8.41 21.51
CA LEU A 108 7.79 9.50 20.91
C LEU A 108 7.51 10.82 21.63
N LYS A 109 8.57 11.59 21.88
CA LYS A 109 8.51 12.97 22.37
C LYS A 109 8.86 13.92 21.22
N LYS A 110 8.42 15.18 21.28
CA LYS A 110 8.73 16.19 20.24
C LYS A 110 10.23 16.30 19.94
N LYS A 111 11.04 16.31 21.00
CA LYS A 111 12.51 16.30 20.93
C LYS A 111 13.13 15.13 20.17
N ASP A 112 12.40 14.01 20.02
CA ASP A 112 12.89 12.83 19.29
C ASP A 112 12.64 12.95 17.77
N VAL A 113 11.83 13.92 17.34
CA VAL A 113 11.46 14.16 15.94
C VAL A 113 12.19 15.37 15.35
N GLU A 114 12.48 16.39 16.16
CA GLU A 114 13.12 17.65 15.75
C GLU A 114 14.66 17.55 15.66
N LYS A 115 15.20 16.39 15.29
CA LYS A 115 16.64 16.10 15.30
C LYS A 115 17.28 16.17 13.92
#